data_AF-A0A380WMD8-F1
#
_entry.id   AF-A0A380WMD8-F1
#
_cell.length_a   1.000
_cell.length_b   1.000
_cell.length_c   1.000
_cell.angle_alpha   90.00
_cell.angle_beta   90.00
_cell.angle_gamma   90.00
#
_symmetry.space_group_name_H-M   'P 1'
#
loop_
_entity.id
_entity.type
_entity.pdbx_description
1 polymer ?
#
loop_
_entity_poly.entity_id
_entity_poly.type
_entity_poly.pdbx_seq_one_letter_code
_entity_poly.pdbx_strand_id
1 'polypeptide(L)'
;MPKIVLREIVRQHAEMAAFLWTVYDHHLLHPDENPDMDEERLARLVERLDAHLDGLRIAGETGREIAEEIHAEYPEAGELFVLRMLQQGAPQRIAELDLEKVRAYLSANGG
;
A
#
# COMPACT_ATOMS: atom_id res chain seq x y z
N MET A 1 -1.56 -2.13 -28.95
CA MET A 1 -2.86 -1.50 -28.63
C MET A 1 -2.63 -0.55 -27.46
N PRO A 2 -3.20 0.67 -27.46
CA PRO A 2 -3.12 1.53 -26.28
C PRO A 2 -3.85 0.83 -25.11
N LYS A 3 -3.22 0.82 -23.93
CA LYS A 3 -3.87 0.32 -22.70
C LYS A 3 -5.00 1.29 -22.33
N ILE A 4 -6.23 0.80 -22.26
CA ILE A 4 -7.34 1.55 -21.66
C ILE A 4 -7.17 1.43 -20.15
N VAL A 5 -7.01 2.58 -19.47
CA VAL A 5 -6.94 2.64 -18.01
C VAL A 5 -8.25 3.20 -17.48
N LEU A 6 -8.94 2.41 -16.65
CA LEU A 6 -10.11 2.86 -15.92
C LEU A 6 -9.65 3.58 -14.66
N ARG A 7 -9.44 4.90 -14.74
CA ARG A 7 -8.82 5.71 -13.65
C ARG A 7 -9.48 5.48 -12.29
N GLU A 8 -10.81 5.43 -12.24
CA GLU A 8 -11.54 5.21 -10.98
C GLU A 8 -11.23 3.85 -10.34
N ILE A 9 -11.08 2.80 -11.15
CA ILE A 9 -10.70 1.47 -10.64
C ILE A 9 -9.27 1.49 -10.12
N VAL A 10 -8.36 2.17 -10.82
CA VAL A 10 -6.96 2.32 -10.38
C VAL A 10 -6.88 3.16 -9.09
N ARG A 11 -7.73 4.18 -8.94
CA ARG A 11 -7.88 4.95 -7.70
C ARG A 11 -8.27 4.06 -6.53
N GLN A 12 -9.26 3.19 -6.71
CA GLN A 12 -9.65 2.21 -5.70
C GLN A 12 -8.50 1.25 -5.33
N HIS A 13 -7.62 0.88 -6.28
CA HIS A 13 -6.43 0.11 -5.93
C HIS A 13 -5.48 0.86 -5.00
N ALA A 14 -5.25 2.16 -5.23
CA ALA A 14 -4.38 2.97 -4.37
C ALA A 14 -4.99 3.18 -2.97
N GLU A 15 -6.26 3.54 -2.90
CA GLU A 15 -6.98 3.70 -1.62
C GLU A 15 -7.02 2.39 -0.83
N MET A 16 -7.32 1.27 -1.49
CA MET A 16 -7.34 -0.04 -0.82
C MET A 16 -5.94 -0.50 -0.38
N ALA A 17 -4.89 -0.22 -1.16
CA ALA A 17 -3.53 -0.54 -0.74
C ALA A 17 -3.11 0.29 0.49
N ALA A 18 -3.42 1.59 0.51
CA ALA A 18 -3.14 2.45 1.66
C ALA A 18 -3.88 1.96 2.92
N PHE A 19 -5.18 1.68 2.79
CA PHE A 19 -5.98 1.14 3.89
C PHE A 19 -5.45 -0.20 4.41
N LEU A 20 -5.16 -1.16 3.51
CA LEU A 20 -4.69 -2.48 3.90
C LEU A 20 -3.31 -2.43 4.56
N TRP A 21 -2.43 -1.52 4.12
CA TRP A 21 -1.17 -1.27 4.82
C TRP A 21 -1.42 -0.81 6.26
N THR A 22 -2.31 0.16 6.48
CA THR A 22 -2.64 0.63 7.83
C THR A 22 -3.18 -0.49 8.72
N VAL A 23 -4.05 -1.36 8.19
CA VAL A 23 -4.56 -2.53 8.94
C VAL A 23 -3.43 -3.52 9.25
N TYR A 24 -2.56 -3.82 8.28
CA TYR A 24 -1.41 -4.69 8.45
C TYR A 24 -0.48 -4.17 9.55
N ASP A 25 -0.07 -2.91 9.44
CA ASP A 25 0.90 -2.32 10.34
C ASP A 25 0.36 -2.20 11.77
N HIS A 26 -0.89 -1.76 11.90
CA HIS A 26 -1.57 -1.68 13.18
C HIS A 26 -1.68 -3.03 13.86
N HIS A 27 -2.06 -4.09 13.13
CA HIS A 27 -2.16 -5.43 13.72
C HIS A 27 -0.79 -5.93 14.22
N LEU A 28 0.30 -5.67 13.50
CA LEU A 28 1.64 -6.04 13.95
C LEU A 28 2.09 -5.30 15.21
N LEU A 29 1.63 -4.05 15.40
CA LEU A 29 1.92 -3.26 16.60
C LEU A 29 1.01 -3.61 17.78
N HIS A 30 -0.20 -4.08 17.49
CA HIS A 30 -1.27 -4.35 18.45
C HIS A 30 -1.91 -5.73 18.24
N PRO A 31 -1.14 -6.84 18.34
CA PRO A 31 -1.63 -8.17 18.02
C PRO A 31 -2.79 -8.63 18.92
N ASP A 32 -2.83 -8.15 20.17
CA ASP A 32 -3.83 -8.54 21.17
C ASP A 32 -5.21 -7.90 20.94
N GLU A 33 -5.31 -6.86 20.09
CA GLU A 33 -6.58 -6.14 19.86
C GLU A 33 -7.53 -6.86 18.90
N ASN A 34 -7.00 -7.78 18.08
CA ASN A 34 -7.79 -8.59 17.16
C ASN A 34 -7.34 -10.06 17.21
N PRO A 35 -7.78 -10.82 18.22
CA PRO A 35 -7.40 -12.22 18.38
C PRO A 35 -7.91 -13.13 17.25
N ASP A 36 -8.90 -12.67 16.48
CA ASP A 36 -9.39 -13.39 15.30
C ASP A 36 -8.46 -13.25 14.09
N MET A 37 -7.49 -12.34 14.10
CA MET A 37 -6.48 -12.19 13.04
C MET A 37 -5.36 -13.21 13.23
N ASP A 38 -5.64 -14.46 12.85
CA ASP A 38 -4.65 -15.53 12.78
C ASP A 38 -3.64 -15.34 11.61
N GLU A 39 -2.60 -16.17 11.60
CA GLU A 39 -1.55 -16.15 10.57
C GLU A 39 -2.11 -16.31 9.14
N GLU A 40 -3.15 -17.13 8.97
CA GLU A 40 -3.78 -17.38 7.67
C GLU A 40 -4.51 -16.13 7.16
N ARG A 41 -5.21 -15.41 8.04
CA ARG A 41 -5.87 -14.14 7.73
C ARG A 41 -4.87 -13.03 7.44
N LEU A 42 -3.78 -12.98 8.20
CA LEU A 42 -2.70 -12.02 7.97
C LEU A 42 -2.05 -12.26 6.60
N ALA A 43 -1.77 -13.52 6.25
CA ALA A 43 -1.25 -13.89 4.93
C ALA A 43 -2.20 -13.45 3.80
N ARG A 44 -3.50 -13.72 3.92
CA ARG A 44 -4.49 -13.23 2.93
C ARG A 44 -4.57 -11.71 2.83
N LEU A 45 -4.39 -11.01 3.95
CA LEU A 45 -4.34 -9.55 3.95
C LEU A 45 -3.14 -9.05 3.15
N VAL A 46 -1.96 -9.64 3.39
CA VAL A 46 -0.74 -9.33 2.65
C VAL A 46 -0.91 -9.63 1.15
N GLU A 47 -1.48 -10.77 0.78
CA GLU A 47 -1.76 -11.10 -0.62
C GLU A 47 -2.67 -10.07 -1.31
N ARG A 48 -3.71 -9.61 -0.61
CA ARG A 48 -4.60 -8.55 -1.12
C ARG A 48 -3.87 -7.22 -1.30
N LEU A 49 -3.06 -6.84 -0.31
CA LEU A 49 -2.25 -5.63 -0.38
C LEU A 49 -1.29 -5.67 -1.58
N ASP A 50 -0.56 -6.76 -1.73
CA ASP A 50 0.32 -7.00 -2.88
C ASP A 50 -0.44 -6.95 -4.22
N ALA A 51 -1.63 -7.55 -4.29
CA ALA A 51 -2.45 -7.51 -5.50
C ALA A 51 -2.91 -6.09 -5.88
N HIS A 52 -3.21 -5.25 -4.89
CA HIS A 52 -3.55 -3.85 -5.17
C HIS A 52 -2.35 -3.04 -5.66
N LEU A 53 -1.17 -3.24 -5.05
CA LEU A 53 0.09 -2.63 -5.52
C LEU A 53 0.44 -3.10 -6.95
N ASP A 54 0.26 -4.37 -7.26
CA ASP A 54 0.48 -4.92 -8.60
C ASP A 54 -0.48 -4.29 -9.62
N GLY A 55 -1.74 -4.06 -9.25
CA GLY A 55 -2.71 -3.32 -10.08
C GLY A 55 -2.23 -1.91 -10.45
N LEU A 56 -1.67 -1.18 -9.49
CA LEU A 56 -1.07 0.15 -9.72
C LEU A 56 0.14 0.07 -10.65
N ARG A 57 1.04 -0.90 -10.44
CA ARG A 57 2.21 -1.10 -11.31
C ARG A 57 1.81 -1.46 -12.74
N ILE A 58 0.76 -2.28 -12.92
CA ILE A 58 0.22 -2.64 -14.24
C ILE A 58 -0.36 -1.42 -14.97
N ALA A 59 -0.97 -0.49 -14.23
CA ALA A 59 -1.46 0.78 -14.74
C ALA A 59 -0.34 1.76 -15.12
N GLY A 60 0.91 1.47 -14.73
CA GLY A 60 2.10 2.21 -15.13
C GLY A 60 2.08 3.65 -14.63
N GLU A 61 2.38 4.60 -15.51
CA GLU A 61 2.43 6.01 -15.16
C GLU A 61 1.11 6.54 -14.58
N THR A 62 -0.03 6.12 -15.12
CA THR A 62 -1.34 6.50 -14.58
C THR A 62 -1.55 6.00 -13.15
N GLY A 63 -1.01 4.83 -12.81
CA GLY A 63 -1.06 4.32 -11.42
C GLY A 63 -0.24 5.18 -10.46
N ARG A 64 0.94 5.64 -10.90
CA ARG A 64 1.77 6.58 -10.14
C ARG A 64 1.10 7.94 -9.96
N GLU A 65 0.59 8.53 -11.04
CA GLU A 65 -0.13 9.82 -11.01
C GLU A 65 -1.31 9.78 -10.04
N ILE A 66 -2.11 8.72 -10.08
CA ILE A 66 -3.26 8.56 -9.19
C ILE A 66 -2.83 8.43 -7.72
N ALA A 67 -1.77 7.67 -7.43
CA ALA A 67 -1.23 7.59 -6.08
C ALA A 67 -0.69 8.95 -5.59
N GLU A 68 -0.11 9.76 -6.48
CA GLU A 68 0.34 11.13 -6.18
C GLU A 68 -0.84 12.07 -5.90
N GLU A 69 -1.91 11.99 -6.71
CA GLU A 69 -3.16 12.73 -6.50
C GLU A 69 -3.78 12.39 -5.14
N ILE A 70 -3.89 11.10 -4.81
CA ILE A 70 -4.45 10.65 -3.52
C ILE A 70 -3.59 11.13 -2.35
N HIS A 71 -2.27 10.97 -2.41
CA HIS A 71 -1.40 11.44 -1.32
C HIS A 71 -1.43 12.96 -1.14
N ALA A 72 -1.58 13.72 -2.24
CA ALA A 72 -1.75 15.17 -2.15
C ALA A 72 -3.07 15.57 -1.47
N GLU A 73 -4.13 14.76 -1.64
CA GLU A 73 -5.43 14.95 -0.98
C GLU A 73 -5.41 14.48 0.49
N TYR A 74 -4.74 13.35 0.75
CA TYR A 74 -4.63 12.69 2.05
C TYR A 74 -3.16 12.33 2.33
N PRO A 75 -2.37 13.23 2.95
CA PRO A 75 -0.94 13.03 3.13
C PRO A 75 -0.59 12.11 4.31
N GLU A 76 -1.36 11.05 4.55
CA GLU A 76 -1.18 10.13 5.67
C GLU A 76 -0.17 9.01 5.35
N ALA A 77 0.17 8.22 6.37
CA ALA A 77 1.18 7.17 6.27
C ALA A 77 0.86 6.08 5.24
N GLY A 78 -0.42 5.73 5.06
CA GLY A 78 -0.86 4.70 4.11
C GLY A 78 -0.64 5.13 2.65
N GLU A 79 -1.01 6.36 2.32
CA GLU A 79 -0.86 6.92 0.99
C GLU A 79 0.62 7.14 0.66
N LEU A 80 1.39 7.64 1.63
CA LEU A 80 2.83 7.75 1.48
C LEU A 80 3.47 6.37 1.26
N PHE A 81 3.05 5.34 1.99
CA PHE A 81 3.53 3.97 1.80
C PHE A 81 3.31 3.50 0.35
N VAL A 82 2.10 3.68 -0.19
CA VAL A 82 1.78 3.31 -1.58
C VAL A 82 2.70 4.03 -2.56
N LEU A 83 2.92 5.34 -2.40
CA LEU A 83 3.86 6.08 -3.25
C LEU A 83 5.28 5.51 -3.22
N ARG A 84 5.77 5.15 -2.04
CA ARG A 84 7.11 4.56 -1.90
C ARG A 84 7.20 3.19 -2.58
N MET A 85 6.15 2.38 -2.51
CA MET A 85 6.09 1.05 -3.14
C MET A 85 6.04 1.08 -4.67
N LEU A 86 5.69 2.22 -5.26
CA LEU A 86 5.67 2.44 -6.71
C LEU A 86 6.98 3.03 -7.25
N GLN A 87 7.94 3.38 -6.39
CA GLN A 87 9.22 3.90 -6.85
C GLN A 87 10.09 2.83 -7.51
N GLN A 88 10.94 3.26 -8.44
CA GLN A 88 11.92 2.37 -9.05
C GLN A 88 12.88 1.81 -7.99
N GLY A 89 13.07 0.50 -8.00
CA GLY A 89 13.91 -0.20 -7.02
C GLY A 89 13.26 -0.46 -5.67
N ALA A 90 11.98 -0.09 -5.48
CA ALA A 90 11.22 -0.52 -4.31
C ALA A 90 11.04 -2.05 -4.31
N PRO A 91 10.97 -2.68 -3.12
CA PRO A 91 10.61 -4.09 -2.99
C PRO A 91 9.28 -4.40 -3.68
N GLN A 92 9.18 -5.59 -4.28
CA GLN A 92 7.98 -5.97 -5.03
C GLN A 92 6.87 -6.48 -4.12
N ARG A 93 7.25 -7.10 -3.00
CA ARG A 93 6.34 -7.75 -2.05
C ARG A 93 6.48 -7.17 -0.65
N ILE A 94 5.40 -7.18 0.11
CA ILE A 94 5.43 -6.78 1.53
C ILE A 94 6.42 -7.61 2.35
N ALA A 95 6.55 -8.90 2.05
CA ALA A 95 7.45 -9.81 2.75
C ALA A 95 8.95 -9.46 2.60
N GLU A 96 9.30 -8.61 1.64
CA GLU A 96 10.68 -8.17 1.38
C GLU A 96 11.05 -6.90 2.18
N LEU A 97 10.07 -6.30 2.89
CA LEU A 97 10.25 -5.03 3.56
C LEU A 97 11.00 -5.17 4.89
N ASP A 98 11.92 -4.23 5.11
CA ASP A 98 12.45 -3.92 6.44
C ASP A 98 11.43 -3.02 7.15
N LEU A 99 10.50 -3.61 7.91
CA LEU A 99 9.37 -2.90 8.51
C LEU A 99 9.80 -1.81 9.48
N GLU A 100 10.93 -1.97 10.17
CA GLU A 100 11.46 -0.95 11.07
C GLU A 100 11.87 0.31 10.28
N LYS A 101 12.61 0.14 9.18
CA LYS A 101 12.96 1.26 8.30
C LYS A 101 11.75 1.89 7.64
N VAL A 102 10.78 1.08 7.20
CA VAL A 102 9.54 1.59 6.60
C VAL A 102 8.81 2.47 7.61
N ARG A 103 8.56 1.97 8.83
CA ARG A 103 7.89 2.73 9.90
C ARG A 103 8.64 4.00 10.26
N ALA A 104 9.97 3.94 10.40
CA ALA A 104 10.78 5.11 10.70
C ALA A 104 10.65 6.19 9.60
N TYR A 105 10.67 5.78 8.34
CA TYR A 105 10.47 6.69 7.21
C TYR A 105 9.06 7.28 7.22
N LEU A 106 8.02 6.45 7.36
CA LEU A 106 6.62 6.91 7.35
C LEU A 106 6.33 7.84 8.53
N SER A 107 6.81 7.54 9.75
CA SER A 107 6.61 8.42 10.90
C SER A 107 7.32 9.77 10.78
N ALA A 108 8.41 9.85 10.00
CA ALA A 108 9.15 11.08 9.79
C ALA A 108 8.62 11.94 8.62
N ASN A 109 7.80 11.37 7.74
CA ASN A 109 7.38 12.00 6.47
C ASN A 109 5.88 11.95 6.19
N GLY A 110 5.12 11.10 6.87
CA GLY A 110 3.65 11.05 6.84
C GLY A 110 3.08 12.08 7.80
N GLY A 111 1.95 12.71 7.41
CA GLY A 111 1.22 13.69 8.20
C GLY A 111 0.54 13.11 9.43
#